data_AF-A0A9W4HBU4-F1
#
_entry.id   AF-A0A9W4HBU4-F1
#
_cell.length_a   1.000
_cell.length_b   1.000
_cell.length_c   1.000
_cell.angle_alpha   90.00
_cell.angle_beta   90.00
_cell.angle_gamma   90.00
#
_symmetry.space_group_name_H-M   'P 1'
#
loop_
_entity.id
_entity.type
_entity.pdbx_description
1 polymer ?
#
loop_
_entity_poly.entity_id
_entity_poly.type
_entity_poly.pdbx_seq_one_letter_code
_entity_poly.pdbx_strand_id
1 'polypeptide(L)'
;MGNRTTPIGSIARNIAAIPTELAHQIIDDLRVWDVLKLMCYDNDRVDACIMSHSICRSMFGADPETFAKWKFAARLYKDIFTAMEKAFVPERFDWVLADYLGKNIHCPMPQKYGGLLTHMKNRIYDQLNGHWCKTDLTRFGAPNYSNGNGYLKKDYSFEQLKECWHDIQKAKANLFQLRASELRWTADMLEANPDILKRTLDPAQEFRPNTAHIVSRLRRTADAIMRNPAVFSFSEHFRYDFLNIIPFDSALDQLLHMMQKHGIIEGDQLVAGKTIASAGAASHPSSIINSVRIVIDGMPKFYISPPETAAQKAGFAWRNAVNKDGDLLRTANTPWSEPCGASEGVSLEGPYFTAFKYGNDKSYLRPEVLYWDPHHEMEKEWLASFVEVYRYLKNLDS
;
A
#
# COMPACT_ATOMS: atom_id res chain seq x y z
N MET A 1 21.61 15.78 -31.92
CA MET A 1 22.76 16.34 -31.18
C MET A 1 22.78 15.69 -29.81
N GLY A 2 23.82 14.89 -29.54
CA GLY A 2 23.84 13.98 -28.38
C GLY A 2 24.09 14.70 -27.06
N ASN A 3 23.25 14.40 -26.06
CA ASN A 3 23.49 14.71 -24.66
C ASN A 3 24.77 13.99 -24.20
N ARG A 4 25.90 14.70 -24.18
CA ARG A 4 27.09 14.25 -23.47
C ARG A 4 26.88 14.53 -21.98
N THR A 5 26.26 13.58 -21.29
CA THR A 5 26.37 13.46 -19.83
C THR A 5 27.81 13.07 -19.51
N THR A 6 28.69 14.05 -19.32
CA THR A 6 29.97 13.80 -18.67
C THR A 6 29.64 13.25 -17.28
N PRO A 7 30.06 12.01 -16.92
CA PRO A 7 29.76 11.49 -15.59
C PRO A 7 30.38 12.45 -14.57
N ILE A 8 29.62 12.95 -13.61
CA ILE A 8 30.08 13.94 -12.63
C ILE A 8 31.32 13.44 -11.84
N GLY A 9 31.55 12.11 -11.77
CA GLY A 9 32.79 11.52 -11.25
C GLY A 9 34.05 11.85 -12.07
N SER A 10 33.92 12.20 -13.36
CA SER A 10 35.00 12.77 -14.18
C SER A 10 35.36 14.19 -13.73
N ILE A 11 34.40 14.97 -13.22
CA ILE A 11 34.63 16.34 -12.76
C ILE A 11 35.44 16.31 -11.45
N ALA A 12 35.07 15.45 -10.50
CA ALA A 12 35.84 15.29 -9.26
C ALA A 12 37.29 14.84 -9.52
N ARG A 13 37.50 13.90 -10.46
CA ARG A 13 38.86 13.48 -10.88
C ARG A 13 39.64 14.61 -11.55
N ASN A 14 39.00 15.40 -12.40
CA ASN A 14 39.65 16.52 -13.07
C ASN A 14 40.04 17.62 -12.07
N ILE A 15 39.16 17.93 -11.10
CA ILE A 15 39.47 18.88 -10.01
C ILE A 15 40.64 18.36 -9.15
N ALA A 16 40.68 17.06 -8.88
CA ALA A 16 41.78 16.47 -8.11
C ALA A 16 43.15 16.56 -8.83
N ALA A 17 43.15 16.62 -10.17
CA ALA A 17 44.36 16.63 -10.99
C ALA A 17 44.94 18.03 -11.27
N ILE A 18 44.23 19.10 -10.91
CA ILE A 18 44.63 20.49 -11.19
C ILE A 18 45.20 21.19 -9.94
N PRO A 19 45.98 22.28 -10.15
CA PRO A 19 46.43 23.16 -9.06
C PRO A 19 45.27 23.72 -8.22
N THR A 20 45.55 23.99 -6.95
CA THR A 20 44.54 24.44 -5.97
C THR A 20 43.86 25.74 -6.42
N GLU A 21 44.62 26.65 -7.02
CA GLU A 21 44.16 27.96 -7.48
C GLU A 21 43.13 27.82 -8.60
N LEU A 22 43.39 26.92 -9.56
CA LEU A 22 42.43 26.62 -10.64
C LEU A 22 41.21 25.88 -10.10
N ALA A 23 41.39 24.99 -9.13
CA ALA A 23 40.26 24.34 -8.47
C ALA A 23 39.37 25.36 -7.74
N HIS A 24 39.96 26.38 -7.09
CA HIS A 24 39.20 27.46 -6.45
C HIS A 24 38.42 28.29 -7.46
N GLN A 25 39.04 28.68 -8.58
CA GLN A 25 38.34 29.40 -9.66
C GLN A 25 37.15 28.61 -10.21
N ILE A 26 37.28 27.28 -10.37
CA ILE A 26 36.16 26.44 -10.78
C ILE A 26 35.07 26.42 -9.71
N ILE A 27 35.43 26.34 -8.43
CA ILE A 27 34.49 26.34 -7.31
C ILE A 27 33.70 27.65 -7.22
N ASP A 28 34.33 28.80 -7.49
CA ASP A 28 33.68 30.12 -7.53
C ASP A 28 32.49 30.16 -8.51
N ASP A 29 32.56 29.41 -9.62
CA ASP A 29 31.49 29.34 -10.62
C ASP A 29 30.35 28.38 -10.23
N LEU A 30 30.52 27.57 -9.18
CA LEU A 30 29.55 26.53 -8.81
C LEU A 30 28.36 27.06 -8.01
N ARG A 31 27.25 26.35 -8.12
CA ARG A 31 26.13 26.47 -7.18
C ARG A 31 26.45 25.77 -5.88
N VAL A 32 25.82 26.20 -4.80
CA VAL A 32 25.96 25.56 -3.46
C VAL A 32 25.71 24.05 -3.55
N TRP A 33 24.66 23.63 -4.26
CA TRP A 33 24.38 22.20 -4.44
C TRP A 33 25.46 21.46 -5.23
N ASP A 34 26.08 22.10 -6.23
CA ASP A 34 27.12 21.45 -7.01
C ASP A 34 28.40 21.24 -6.18
N VAL A 35 28.72 22.15 -5.25
CA VAL A 35 29.78 21.95 -4.26
C VAL A 35 29.42 20.82 -3.28
N LEU A 36 28.19 20.78 -2.77
CA LEU A 36 27.71 19.67 -1.92
C LEU A 36 27.78 18.32 -2.63
N LYS A 37 27.50 18.26 -3.94
CA LYS A 37 27.71 17.04 -4.74
C LYS A 37 29.17 16.64 -4.80
N LEU A 38 30.09 17.59 -4.96
CA LEU A 38 31.53 17.30 -4.98
C LEU A 38 31.96 16.62 -3.67
N MET A 39 31.47 17.11 -2.53
CA MET A 39 31.73 16.50 -1.21
C MET A 39 31.25 15.04 -1.13
N CYS A 40 30.20 14.66 -1.86
CA CYS A 40 29.70 13.28 -1.84
C CYS A 40 30.65 12.26 -2.48
N TYR A 41 31.66 12.67 -3.27
CA TYR A 41 32.51 11.76 -4.04
C TYR A 41 33.69 11.13 -3.28
N ASP A 42 33.88 11.42 -1.99
CA ASP A 42 34.98 10.86 -1.17
C ASP A 42 36.35 11.02 -1.85
N ASN A 43 36.74 12.27 -2.14
CA ASN A 43 38.06 12.55 -2.69
C ASN A 43 38.80 13.54 -1.81
N ASP A 44 39.86 13.08 -1.13
CA ASP A 44 40.62 13.88 -0.16
C ASP A 44 41.19 15.17 -0.76
N ARG A 45 41.60 15.13 -2.04
CA ARG A 45 42.13 16.31 -2.73
C ARG A 45 41.03 17.34 -3.00
N VAL A 46 39.84 16.90 -3.43
CA VAL A 46 38.68 17.77 -3.62
C VAL A 46 38.21 18.34 -2.28
N ASP A 47 38.14 17.51 -1.23
CA ASP A 47 37.77 17.92 0.12
C ASP A 47 38.74 18.99 0.65
N ALA A 48 40.07 18.80 0.45
CA ALA A 48 41.07 19.81 0.79
C ALA A 48 40.92 21.11 -0.01
N CYS A 49 40.57 21.04 -1.30
CA CYS A 49 40.28 22.22 -2.12
C CYS A 49 39.05 22.99 -1.60
N ILE A 50 37.98 22.29 -1.22
CA ILE A 50 36.76 22.91 -0.66
C ILE A 50 37.05 23.54 0.71
N MET A 51 37.76 22.84 1.60
CA MET A 51 38.10 23.33 2.94
C MET A 51 39.09 24.52 2.94
N SER A 52 39.93 24.63 1.90
CA SER A 52 40.86 25.75 1.74
C SER A 52 40.24 26.96 1.03
N HIS A 53 39.12 26.80 0.34
CA HIS A 53 38.42 27.88 -0.35
C HIS A 53 37.73 28.83 0.63
N SER A 54 37.93 30.14 0.51
CA SER A 54 37.46 31.14 1.50
C SER A 54 35.96 31.04 1.81
N ILE A 55 35.11 31.06 0.78
CA ILE A 55 33.65 31.00 0.91
C ILE A 55 33.17 29.64 1.42
N CYS A 56 33.62 28.55 0.78
CA CYS A 56 33.23 27.20 1.19
C CYS A 56 33.68 26.87 2.61
N ARG A 57 34.88 27.32 3.03
CA ARG A 57 35.37 27.20 4.40
C ARG A 57 34.44 27.89 5.39
N SER A 58 33.96 29.09 5.07
CA SER A 58 32.99 29.79 5.92
C SER A 58 31.61 29.12 5.91
N MET A 59 31.21 28.50 4.81
CA MET A 59 29.90 27.88 4.64
C MET A 59 29.80 26.48 5.25
N PHE A 60 30.80 25.63 5.04
CA PHE A 60 30.81 24.22 5.40
C PHE A 60 31.70 23.88 6.60
N GLY A 61 32.38 24.89 7.16
CA GLY A 61 33.31 24.72 8.26
C GLY A 61 34.73 24.45 7.78
N ALA A 62 35.69 24.91 8.59
CA ALA A 62 37.12 24.69 8.36
C ALA A 62 37.65 23.43 9.06
N ASP A 63 36.92 22.97 10.08
CA ASP A 63 37.29 21.80 10.87
C ASP A 63 36.73 20.51 10.25
N PRO A 64 37.44 19.38 10.39
CA PRO A 64 37.01 18.10 9.83
C PRO A 64 35.65 17.63 10.33
N GLU A 65 35.26 17.96 11.56
CA GLU A 65 34.01 17.49 12.17
C GLU A 65 32.79 18.16 11.52
N THR A 66 32.81 19.49 11.41
CA THR A 66 31.75 20.26 10.75
C THR A 66 31.66 19.88 9.28
N PHE A 67 32.81 19.74 8.60
CA PHE A 67 32.85 19.31 7.20
C PHE A 67 32.24 17.90 7.02
N ALA A 68 32.54 16.96 7.93
CA ALA A 68 31.96 15.62 7.92
C ALA A 68 30.44 15.63 8.12
N LYS A 69 29.91 16.49 9.00
CA LYS A 69 28.45 16.68 9.18
C LYS A 69 27.77 17.15 7.90
N TRP A 70 28.37 18.11 7.20
CA TRP A 70 27.88 18.59 5.91
C TRP A 70 27.92 17.50 4.84
N LYS A 71 29.01 16.74 4.79
CA LYS A 71 29.17 15.62 3.85
C LYS A 71 28.13 14.53 4.10
N PHE A 72 27.87 14.19 5.37
CA PHE A 72 26.80 13.26 5.74
C PHE A 72 25.41 13.75 5.32
N ALA A 73 25.08 15.02 5.63
CA ALA A 73 23.80 15.63 5.27
C ALA A 73 23.61 15.67 3.74
N ALA A 74 24.63 16.05 2.99
CA ALA A 74 24.60 16.11 1.53
C ALA A 74 24.37 14.73 0.90
N ARG A 75 25.01 13.68 1.45
CA ARG A 75 24.79 12.29 1.03
C ARG A 75 23.37 11.84 1.28
N LEU A 76 22.89 11.99 2.51
CA LEU A 76 21.54 11.58 2.86
C LEU A 76 20.50 12.30 1.99
N TYR A 77 20.67 13.62 1.80
CA TYR A 77 19.83 14.42 0.92
C TYR A 77 19.85 13.89 -0.52
N LYS A 78 21.04 13.64 -1.08
CA LYS A 78 21.21 13.07 -2.43
C LYS A 78 20.54 11.71 -2.56
N ASP A 79 20.78 10.81 -1.61
CA ASP A 79 20.31 9.42 -1.68
C ASP A 79 18.77 9.36 -1.64
N ILE A 80 18.16 10.11 -0.71
CA ILE A 80 16.70 10.19 -0.58
C ILE A 80 16.07 10.80 -1.84
N PHE A 81 16.57 11.94 -2.31
CA PHE A 81 15.98 12.62 -3.47
C PHE A 81 16.20 11.86 -4.78
N THR A 82 17.32 11.14 -4.92
CA THR A 82 17.56 10.24 -6.05
C THR A 82 16.57 9.07 -6.02
N ALA A 83 16.39 8.43 -4.86
CA ALA A 83 15.46 7.31 -4.71
C ALA A 83 13.99 7.71 -4.94
N MET A 84 13.66 8.97 -4.71
CA MET A 84 12.32 9.53 -4.95
C MET A 84 12.13 10.13 -6.36
N GLU A 85 13.15 10.10 -7.21
CA GLU A 85 13.16 10.75 -8.53
C GLU A 85 12.78 12.25 -8.44
N LYS A 86 13.23 12.93 -7.38
CA LYS A 86 12.96 14.35 -7.12
C LYS A 86 14.15 15.22 -7.48
N ALA A 87 13.85 16.43 -7.96
CA ALA A 87 14.87 17.44 -8.18
C ALA A 87 15.51 17.86 -6.85
N PHE A 88 16.85 17.88 -6.83
CA PHE A 88 17.64 18.33 -5.68
C PHE A 88 17.49 19.84 -5.40
N VAL A 89 17.11 20.61 -6.41
CA VAL A 89 16.85 22.05 -6.36
C VAL A 89 15.42 22.23 -6.89
N PRO A 90 14.46 22.80 -6.14
CA PRO A 90 13.09 22.95 -6.60
C PRO A 90 13.03 23.92 -7.80
N GLU A 91 12.18 23.63 -8.77
CA GLU A 91 12.00 24.47 -9.97
C GLU A 91 11.15 25.73 -9.71
N ARG A 92 10.36 25.73 -8.63
CA ARG A 92 9.59 26.90 -8.17
C ARG A 92 9.95 27.22 -6.73
N PHE A 93 10.01 28.51 -6.44
CA PHE A 93 10.12 29.05 -5.09
C PHE A 93 8.90 28.61 -4.29
N ASP A 94 9.02 27.52 -3.54
CA ASP A 94 8.17 27.34 -2.37
C ASP A 94 8.51 28.50 -1.43
N TRP A 95 7.62 29.48 -1.48
CA TRP A 95 7.52 30.65 -0.63
C TRP A 95 8.12 30.40 0.76
N VAL A 96 9.08 31.26 1.14
CA VAL A 96 9.62 31.54 2.49
C VAL A 96 11.15 31.37 2.63
N LEU A 97 11.83 30.58 1.80
CA LEU A 97 13.30 30.59 1.74
C LEU A 97 13.76 30.64 0.29
N ALA A 98 14.51 31.69 -0.09
CA ALA A 98 15.24 31.68 -1.35
C ALA A 98 16.07 30.39 -1.38
N ASP A 99 15.84 29.51 -2.37
CA ASP A 99 16.59 28.26 -2.44
C ASP A 99 18.05 28.56 -2.80
N TYR A 100 18.83 28.74 -1.74
CA TYR A 100 20.26 29.00 -1.84
C TYR A 100 21.03 27.79 -2.38
N LEU A 101 20.44 26.57 -2.37
CA LEU A 101 21.08 25.39 -2.98
C LEU A 101 21.24 25.58 -4.50
N GLY A 102 20.26 26.21 -5.14
CA GLY A 102 20.27 26.51 -6.57
C GLY A 102 21.06 27.77 -6.95
N LYS A 103 21.58 28.53 -5.99
CA LYS A 103 22.33 29.77 -6.24
C LYS A 103 23.83 29.50 -6.27
N ASN A 104 24.56 30.37 -6.98
CA ASN A 104 26.02 30.40 -6.95
C ASN A 104 26.52 30.63 -5.50
N ILE A 105 27.67 30.06 -5.13
CA ILE A 105 28.21 30.13 -3.76
C ILE A 105 28.46 31.55 -3.23
N HIS A 106 28.60 32.55 -4.10
CA HIS A 106 28.73 33.96 -3.71
C HIS A 106 27.41 34.62 -3.29
N CYS A 107 26.26 34.02 -3.60
CA CYS A 107 24.95 34.63 -3.34
C CYS A 107 24.46 34.53 -1.88
N PRO A 108 24.61 33.40 -1.16
CA PRO A 108 24.14 33.30 0.21
C PRO A 108 24.96 34.19 1.15
N MET A 109 24.29 35.00 1.96
CA MET A 109 24.98 35.80 2.98
C MET A 109 25.50 34.89 4.13
N PRO A 110 26.63 35.22 4.79
CA PRO A 110 27.18 34.37 5.85
C PRO A 110 26.21 34.04 6.99
N GLN A 111 25.30 34.94 7.36
CA GLN A 111 24.29 34.69 8.39
C GLN A 111 23.26 33.61 7.98
N LYS A 112 23.21 33.24 6.69
CA LYS A 112 22.29 32.25 6.13
C LYS A 112 22.91 30.86 5.98
N TYR A 113 24.22 30.70 6.21
CA TYR A 113 24.90 29.40 6.04
C TYR A 113 24.32 28.31 6.95
N GLY A 114 24.03 28.60 8.21
CA GLY A 114 23.36 27.63 9.11
C GLY A 114 21.94 27.26 8.64
N GLY A 115 21.26 28.15 7.91
CA GLY A 115 19.93 27.92 7.37
C GLY A 115 19.89 26.90 6.24
N LEU A 116 20.99 26.69 5.52
CA LEU A 116 21.09 25.70 4.43
C LEU A 116 20.95 24.26 4.94
N LEU A 117 21.62 23.94 6.04
CA LEU A 117 21.57 22.62 6.67
C LEU A 117 20.15 22.34 7.20
N THR A 118 19.55 23.32 7.87
CA THR A 118 18.13 23.27 8.27
C THR A 118 17.20 23.12 7.08
N HIS A 119 17.47 23.80 5.96
CA HIS A 119 16.67 23.69 4.74
C HIS A 119 16.73 22.28 4.14
N MET A 120 17.91 21.67 3.99
CA MET A 120 18.03 20.27 3.55
C MET A 120 17.29 19.32 4.49
N LYS A 121 17.42 19.53 5.81
CA LYS A 121 16.75 18.73 6.83
C LYS A 121 15.23 18.80 6.72
N ASN A 122 14.69 20.01 6.59
CA ASN A 122 13.25 20.23 6.42
C ASN A 122 12.73 19.59 5.13
N ARG A 123 13.48 19.73 4.03
CA ARG A 123 13.08 19.09 2.75
C ARG A 123 13.07 17.57 2.85
N ILE A 124 14.05 16.95 3.52
CA ILE A 124 14.01 15.50 3.80
C ILE A 124 12.79 15.16 4.64
N TYR A 125 12.58 15.88 5.74
CA TYR A 125 11.44 15.67 6.63
C TYR A 125 10.11 15.74 5.86
N ASP A 126 9.90 16.76 5.03
CA ASP A 126 8.67 16.94 4.27
C ASP A 126 8.41 15.76 3.32
N GLN A 127 9.47 15.23 2.67
CA GLN A 127 9.33 14.05 1.84
C GLN A 127 8.97 12.80 2.66
N LEU A 128 9.67 12.55 3.77
CA LEU A 128 9.38 11.41 4.64
C LEU A 128 7.97 11.50 5.23
N ASN A 129 7.56 12.70 5.65
CA ASN A 129 6.24 12.95 6.20
C ASN A 129 5.15 12.73 5.15
N GLY A 130 5.40 13.14 3.90
CA GLY A 130 4.51 12.85 2.77
C GLY A 130 4.29 11.35 2.53
N HIS A 131 5.28 10.51 2.82
CA HIS A 131 5.10 9.05 2.79
C HIS A 131 4.39 8.51 4.02
N TRP A 132 4.75 9.02 5.21
CA TRP A 132 4.17 8.61 6.48
C TRP A 132 2.68 8.89 6.58
N CYS A 133 2.22 10.07 6.13
CA CYS A 133 0.82 10.45 6.22
C CYS A 133 -0.09 9.75 5.19
N LYS A 134 0.48 9.10 4.17
CA LYS A 134 -0.30 8.43 3.10
C LYS A 134 -0.75 7.02 3.45
N THR A 135 -0.01 6.33 4.31
CA THR A 135 -0.27 4.93 4.65
C THR A 135 0.24 4.67 6.05
N ASP A 136 -0.51 3.91 6.84
CA ASP A 136 -0.06 3.48 8.16
C ASP A 136 1.03 2.39 8.03
N LEU A 137 2.28 2.84 7.92
CA LEU A 137 3.44 1.96 7.76
C LEU A 137 3.76 1.14 9.02
N THR A 138 3.16 1.46 10.18
CA THR A 138 3.39 0.70 11.41
C THR A 138 2.86 -0.73 11.32
N ARG A 139 1.74 -0.91 10.62
CA ARG A 139 1.15 -2.23 10.30
C ARG A 139 2.07 -3.12 9.45
N PHE A 140 3.05 -2.51 8.79
CA PHE A 140 4.00 -3.20 7.92
C PHE A 140 5.42 -3.22 8.51
N GLY A 141 5.56 -2.93 9.82
CA GLY A 141 6.79 -3.13 10.58
C GLY A 141 7.66 -1.90 10.79
N ALA A 142 7.18 -0.69 10.43
CA ALA A 142 7.88 0.55 10.80
C ALA A 142 7.67 0.87 12.30
N PRO A 143 8.69 1.35 13.03
CA PRO A 143 8.50 1.96 14.35
C PRO A 143 7.54 3.15 14.29
N ASN A 144 6.84 3.42 15.39
CA ASN A 144 5.91 4.54 15.44
C ASN A 144 6.67 5.89 15.53
N TYR A 145 6.78 6.57 14.40
CA TYR A 145 7.36 7.92 14.29
C TYR A 145 6.32 9.05 14.39
N SER A 146 5.06 8.72 14.69
CA SER A 146 3.97 9.70 14.81
C SER A 146 4.19 10.65 15.98
N ASN A 147 3.81 11.90 15.79
CA ASN A 147 3.71 12.92 16.83
C ASN A 147 2.36 12.88 17.58
N GLY A 148 1.54 11.84 17.36
CA GLY A 148 0.20 11.70 17.94
C GLY A 148 -0.92 12.24 17.04
N ASN A 149 -0.60 13.07 16.04
CA ASN A 149 -1.56 13.66 15.11
C ASN A 149 -1.47 13.08 13.69
N GLY A 150 -0.78 11.93 13.53
CA GLY A 150 -0.58 11.28 12.22
C GLY A 150 0.55 11.87 11.36
N TYR A 151 1.33 12.81 11.91
CA TYR A 151 2.51 13.39 11.26
C TYR A 151 3.80 12.88 11.92
N LEU A 152 4.93 12.95 11.20
CA LEU A 152 6.24 12.68 11.77
C LEU A 152 6.62 13.71 12.84
N LYS A 153 7.38 13.33 13.86
CA LYS A 153 7.95 14.29 14.85
C LYS A 153 8.95 15.25 14.16
N LYS A 154 8.89 16.55 14.48
CA LYS A 154 9.57 17.62 13.72
C LYS A 154 11.06 17.85 14.05
N ASP A 155 11.61 17.21 15.08
CA ASP A 155 12.94 17.53 15.61
C ASP A 155 13.99 16.43 15.43
N TYR A 156 13.87 15.63 14.37
CA TYR A 156 14.85 14.59 14.08
C TYR A 156 16.22 15.16 13.67
N SER A 157 17.29 14.52 14.14
CA SER A 157 18.64 14.67 13.58
C SER A 157 18.73 14.03 12.20
N PHE A 158 19.79 14.28 11.43
CA PHE A 158 19.97 13.60 10.14
C PHE A 158 20.11 12.09 10.29
N GLU A 159 20.73 11.61 11.37
CA GLU A 159 20.85 10.19 11.69
C GLU A 159 19.48 9.57 11.93
N GLN A 160 18.63 10.25 12.71
CA GLN A 160 17.26 9.80 12.96
C GLN A 160 16.40 9.84 11.69
N LEU A 161 16.57 10.86 10.84
CA LEU A 161 15.91 10.91 9.53
C LEU A 161 16.39 9.79 8.61
N LYS A 162 17.68 9.43 8.67
CA LYS A 162 18.24 8.30 7.94
C LYS A 162 17.61 7.00 8.42
N GLU A 163 17.55 6.74 9.73
CA GLU A 163 16.89 5.56 10.29
C GLU A 163 15.41 5.50 9.87
N CYS A 164 14.67 6.60 10.05
CA CYS A 164 13.29 6.72 9.64
C CYS A 164 13.09 6.41 8.15
N TRP A 165 13.98 6.90 7.27
CA TRP A 165 13.96 6.57 5.86
C TRP A 165 14.11 5.07 5.59
N HIS A 166 15.08 4.41 6.24
CA HIS A 166 15.29 2.96 6.07
C HIS A 166 14.08 2.16 6.54
N ASP A 167 13.49 2.52 7.67
CA ASP A 167 12.30 1.86 8.22
C ASP A 167 11.07 2.08 7.33
N ILE A 168 10.88 3.28 6.79
CA ILE A 168 9.85 3.57 5.79
C ILE A 168 10.05 2.69 4.55
N GLN A 169 11.27 2.59 4.02
CA GLN A 169 11.56 1.76 2.84
C GLN A 169 11.30 0.27 3.12
N LYS A 170 11.71 -0.23 4.28
CA LYS A 170 11.47 -1.61 4.69
C LYS A 170 9.98 -1.92 4.82
N ALA A 171 9.22 -1.05 5.50
CA ALA A 171 7.78 -1.20 5.65
C ALA A 171 7.05 -1.13 4.30
N LYS A 172 7.48 -0.25 3.40
CA LYS A 172 6.98 -0.23 2.01
C LYS A 172 7.28 -1.52 1.27
N ALA A 173 8.49 -2.07 1.38
CA ALA A 173 8.84 -3.34 0.74
C ALA A 173 7.93 -4.48 1.24
N ASN A 174 7.68 -4.55 2.55
CA ASN A 174 6.73 -5.50 3.14
C ASN A 174 5.31 -5.31 2.58
N LEU A 175 4.82 -4.07 2.53
CA LEU A 175 3.52 -3.73 1.94
C LEU A 175 3.43 -4.21 0.49
N PHE A 176 4.42 -3.92 -0.35
CA PHE A 176 4.41 -4.32 -1.76
C PHE A 176 4.49 -5.84 -1.93
N GLN A 177 5.27 -6.52 -1.09
CA GLN A 177 5.31 -7.97 -1.06
C GLN A 177 3.93 -8.55 -0.73
N LEU A 178 3.25 -8.05 0.30
CA LEU A 178 1.90 -8.50 0.66
C LEU A 178 0.90 -8.28 -0.47
N ARG A 179 0.92 -7.10 -1.11
CA ARG A 179 0.06 -6.80 -2.27
C ARG A 179 0.33 -7.74 -3.45
N ALA A 180 1.60 -7.97 -3.78
CA ALA A 180 1.95 -8.87 -4.87
C ALA A 180 1.54 -10.32 -4.55
N SER A 181 1.74 -10.77 -3.32
CA SER A 181 1.32 -12.10 -2.85
C SER A 181 -0.20 -12.27 -2.91
N GLU A 182 -0.97 -11.27 -2.49
CA GLU A 182 -2.43 -11.31 -2.56
C GLU A 182 -2.94 -11.39 -4.00
N LEU A 183 -2.35 -10.65 -4.93
CA LEU A 183 -2.72 -10.72 -6.35
C LEU A 183 -2.40 -12.10 -6.95
N ARG A 184 -1.27 -12.71 -6.57
CA ARG A 184 -0.92 -14.07 -6.99
C ARG A 184 -1.90 -15.09 -6.41
N TRP A 185 -2.16 -15.02 -5.11
CA TRP A 185 -3.15 -15.87 -4.44
C TRP A 185 -4.54 -15.75 -5.07
N THR A 186 -4.99 -14.53 -5.36
CA THR A 186 -6.25 -14.26 -6.06
C THR A 186 -6.28 -14.92 -7.44
N ALA A 187 -5.18 -14.82 -8.19
CA ALA A 187 -5.04 -15.42 -9.50
C ALA A 187 -5.12 -16.95 -9.42
N ASP A 188 -4.42 -17.57 -8.47
CA ASP A 188 -4.38 -19.01 -8.27
C ASP A 188 -5.76 -19.55 -7.82
N MET A 189 -6.44 -18.86 -6.90
CA MET A 189 -7.78 -19.21 -6.45
C MET A 189 -8.79 -19.21 -7.61
N LEU A 190 -8.76 -18.16 -8.42
CA LEU A 190 -9.66 -18.02 -9.57
C LEU A 190 -9.35 -19.01 -10.69
N GLU A 191 -8.06 -19.30 -10.95
CA GLU A 191 -7.63 -20.27 -11.95
C GLU A 191 -8.02 -21.70 -11.55
N ALA A 192 -7.92 -22.05 -10.27
CA ALA A 192 -8.30 -23.36 -9.75
C ALA A 192 -9.82 -23.56 -9.59
N ASN A 193 -10.58 -22.47 -9.44
CA ASN A 193 -12.01 -22.53 -9.16
C ASN A 193 -12.88 -21.63 -10.06
N PRO A 194 -12.70 -21.68 -11.39
CA PRO A 194 -13.35 -20.74 -12.30
C PRO A 194 -14.85 -21.03 -12.47
N ASP A 195 -15.33 -22.22 -12.08
CA ASP A 195 -16.73 -22.64 -12.09
C ASP A 195 -17.53 -22.11 -10.90
N ILE A 196 -16.86 -21.72 -9.80
CA ILE A 196 -17.53 -21.27 -8.56
C ILE A 196 -17.10 -19.87 -8.12
N LEU A 197 -16.03 -19.31 -8.69
CA LEU A 197 -15.55 -17.97 -8.39
C LEU A 197 -15.61 -17.05 -9.61
N LYS A 198 -15.84 -15.77 -9.33
CA LYS A 198 -15.86 -14.67 -10.30
C LYS A 198 -15.10 -13.47 -9.76
N ARG A 199 -14.86 -12.48 -10.63
CA ARG A 199 -14.42 -11.17 -10.17
C ARG A 199 -15.56 -10.49 -9.43
N THR A 200 -15.23 -9.80 -8.33
CA THR A 200 -16.22 -9.13 -7.48
C THR A 200 -17.02 -8.07 -8.22
N LEU A 201 -16.37 -7.31 -9.09
CA LEU A 201 -17.02 -6.26 -9.89
C LEU A 201 -17.66 -6.77 -11.18
N ASP A 202 -17.58 -8.08 -11.48
CA ASP A 202 -18.24 -8.63 -12.65
C ASP A 202 -19.73 -8.86 -12.33
N PRO A 203 -20.67 -8.23 -13.04
CA PRO A 203 -22.09 -8.45 -12.79
C PRO A 203 -22.57 -9.84 -13.27
N ALA A 204 -21.84 -10.51 -14.15
CA ALA A 204 -22.27 -11.79 -14.70
C ALA A 204 -22.24 -12.90 -13.62
N GLN A 205 -23.30 -13.71 -13.53
CA GLN A 205 -23.39 -14.88 -12.65
C GLN A 205 -23.17 -16.19 -13.42
N GLU A 206 -22.51 -16.10 -14.58
CA GLU A 206 -22.25 -17.22 -15.46
C GLU A 206 -20.75 -17.42 -15.65
N PHE A 207 -20.36 -18.66 -15.92
CA PHE A 207 -18.98 -19.02 -16.23
C PHE A 207 -18.48 -18.23 -17.44
N ARG A 208 -17.39 -17.46 -17.26
CA ARG A 208 -16.74 -16.78 -18.38
C ARG A 208 -15.66 -17.66 -19.01
N PRO A 209 -15.64 -17.82 -20.34
CA PRO A 209 -14.64 -18.61 -21.02
C PRO A 209 -13.21 -18.00 -21.02
N ASN A 210 -13.00 -16.80 -20.47
CA ASN A 210 -11.69 -16.10 -20.51
C ASN A 210 -11.12 -15.72 -19.14
N THR A 211 -11.23 -16.62 -18.17
CA THR A 211 -10.59 -16.47 -16.85
C THR A 211 -9.06 -16.35 -16.96
N ALA A 212 -8.45 -16.99 -17.96
CA ALA A 212 -7.01 -16.95 -18.21
C ALA A 212 -6.45 -15.53 -18.42
N HIS A 213 -7.18 -14.66 -19.13
CA HIS A 213 -6.75 -13.27 -19.32
C HIS A 213 -6.72 -12.49 -17.99
N ILE A 214 -7.73 -12.71 -17.13
CA ILE A 214 -7.82 -12.05 -15.81
C ILE A 214 -6.68 -12.51 -14.91
N VAL A 215 -6.46 -13.82 -14.82
CA VAL A 215 -5.37 -14.44 -14.05
C VAL A 215 -4.01 -13.91 -14.52
N SER A 216 -3.78 -13.87 -15.84
CA SER A 216 -2.55 -13.32 -16.42
C SER A 216 -2.35 -11.84 -16.07
N ARG A 217 -3.42 -11.04 -16.05
CA ARG A 217 -3.37 -9.63 -15.67
C ARG A 217 -3.00 -9.46 -14.19
N LEU A 218 -3.61 -10.22 -13.28
CA LEU A 218 -3.29 -10.18 -11.85
C LEU A 218 -1.81 -10.51 -11.59
N ARG A 219 -1.30 -11.58 -12.20
CA ARG A 219 0.11 -11.98 -12.11
C ARG A 219 1.06 -10.91 -12.66
N ARG A 220 0.75 -10.34 -13.84
CA ARG A 220 1.54 -9.23 -14.42
C ARG A 220 1.56 -7.99 -13.52
N THR A 221 0.45 -7.65 -12.87
CA THR A 221 0.40 -6.53 -11.91
C THR A 221 1.23 -6.85 -10.67
N ALA A 222 1.18 -8.07 -10.14
CA ALA A 222 2.04 -8.49 -9.03
C ALA A 222 3.53 -8.35 -9.37
N ASP A 223 3.93 -8.77 -10.57
CA ASP A 223 5.32 -8.64 -11.03
C ASP A 223 5.72 -7.18 -11.31
N ALA A 224 4.78 -6.34 -11.73
CA ALA A 224 5.03 -4.91 -11.87
C ALA A 224 5.28 -4.23 -10.51
N ILE A 225 4.47 -4.54 -9.49
CA ILE A 225 4.63 -4.05 -8.11
C ILE A 225 6.01 -4.44 -7.56
N MET A 226 6.46 -5.68 -7.79
CA MET A 226 7.76 -6.15 -7.32
C MET A 226 8.95 -5.52 -8.07
N ARG A 227 8.79 -5.20 -9.36
CA ARG A 227 9.86 -4.62 -10.19
C ARG A 227 10.10 -3.14 -9.91
N ASN A 228 9.07 -2.37 -9.61
CA ASN A 228 9.21 -0.95 -9.30
C ASN A 228 8.40 -0.55 -8.06
N PRO A 229 8.90 -0.86 -6.85
CA PRO A 229 8.28 -0.44 -5.60
C PRO A 229 8.46 1.06 -5.30
N ALA A 230 9.29 1.78 -6.07
CA ALA A 230 9.53 3.21 -5.83
C ALA A 230 8.26 4.03 -6.08
N VAL A 231 7.44 3.60 -7.05
CA VAL A 231 6.15 4.21 -7.33
C VAL A 231 5.14 3.64 -6.34
N PHE A 232 4.63 4.48 -5.43
CA PHE A 232 3.32 4.27 -4.83
C PHE A 232 2.30 4.34 -5.98
N SER A 233 2.21 3.27 -6.77
CA SER A 233 1.35 3.19 -7.92
C SER A 233 -0.03 2.81 -7.44
N PHE A 234 -0.99 3.69 -7.67
CA PHE A 234 -2.40 3.36 -7.51
C PHE A 234 -2.68 2.08 -8.30
N SER A 235 -3.25 1.08 -7.62
CA SER A 235 -3.70 -0.14 -8.26
C SER A 235 -5.19 -0.25 -8.00
N GLU A 236 -5.97 -0.36 -9.08
CA GLU A 236 -7.42 -0.54 -9.01
C GLU A 236 -7.83 -1.72 -8.11
N HIS A 237 -6.95 -2.72 -8.01
CA HIS A 237 -7.18 -3.95 -7.25
C HIS A 237 -7.28 -3.75 -5.74
N PHE A 238 -6.80 -2.63 -5.21
CA PHE A 238 -6.88 -2.30 -3.78
C PHE A 238 -7.70 -1.04 -3.55
N ARG A 239 -8.43 -0.58 -4.58
CA ARG A 239 -9.31 0.58 -4.47
C ARG A 239 -10.49 0.30 -3.53
N TYR A 240 -10.90 -0.96 -3.47
CA TYR A 240 -12.07 -1.42 -2.71
C TYR A 240 -11.65 -2.07 -1.40
N ASP A 241 -12.59 -2.27 -0.49
CA ASP A 241 -12.35 -2.92 0.82
C ASP A 241 -12.52 -4.45 0.76
N PHE A 242 -12.81 -5.01 -0.42
CA PHE A 242 -13.06 -6.42 -0.65
C PHE A 242 -12.09 -7.03 -1.66
N LEU A 243 -11.83 -8.33 -1.51
CA LEU A 243 -11.03 -9.13 -2.43
C LEU A 243 -11.53 -8.99 -3.86
N ASN A 244 -10.61 -9.11 -4.82
CA ASN A 244 -10.92 -8.97 -6.24
C ASN A 244 -11.78 -10.12 -6.81
N ILE A 245 -12.06 -11.15 -6.01
CA ILE A 245 -12.85 -12.32 -6.36
C ILE A 245 -13.85 -12.66 -5.26
N ILE A 246 -15.00 -13.21 -5.66
CA ILE A 246 -16.07 -13.71 -4.78
C ILE A 246 -16.66 -14.99 -5.39
N PRO A 247 -17.41 -15.78 -4.61
CA PRO A 247 -18.23 -16.85 -5.15
C PRO A 247 -19.30 -16.34 -6.12
N PHE A 248 -19.74 -17.21 -7.04
CA PHE A 248 -21.02 -17.03 -7.72
C PHE A 248 -22.17 -17.19 -6.73
N ASP A 249 -23.25 -16.45 -6.95
CA ASP A 249 -24.46 -16.55 -6.10
C ASP A 249 -25.04 -17.97 -6.18
N SER A 250 -25.02 -18.58 -7.37
CA SER A 250 -25.45 -19.97 -7.58
C SER A 250 -24.59 -21.00 -6.84
N ALA A 251 -23.28 -20.74 -6.72
CA ALA A 251 -22.38 -21.61 -5.98
C ALA A 251 -22.59 -21.49 -4.46
N LEU A 252 -22.90 -20.29 -3.97
CA LEU A 252 -23.31 -20.08 -2.57
C LEU A 252 -24.63 -20.78 -2.25
N ASP A 253 -25.63 -20.65 -3.13
CA ASP A 253 -26.91 -21.33 -2.98
C ASP A 253 -26.73 -22.86 -2.97
N GLN A 254 -25.96 -23.39 -3.91
CA GLN A 254 -25.67 -24.82 -3.96
C GLN A 254 -24.91 -25.31 -2.72
N LEU A 255 -23.99 -24.50 -2.18
CA LEU A 255 -23.28 -24.82 -0.93
C LEU A 255 -24.26 -25.05 0.22
N LEU A 256 -25.21 -24.12 0.42
CA LEU A 256 -26.17 -24.22 1.51
C LEU A 256 -27.08 -25.45 1.38
N HIS A 257 -27.57 -25.72 0.17
CA HIS A 257 -28.36 -26.93 -0.11
C HIS A 257 -27.58 -28.20 0.23
N MET A 258 -26.30 -28.28 -0.16
CA MET A 258 -25.46 -29.41 0.19
C MET A 258 -25.21 -29.51 1.70
N MET A 259 -24.96 -28.39 2.39
CA MET A 259 -24.77 -28.39 3.84
C MET A 259 -26.01 -28.89 4.59
N GLN A 260 -27.20 -28.50 4.14
CA GLN A 260 -28.45 -28.96 4.73
C GLN A 260 -28.69 -30.45 4.44
N LYS A 261 -28.48 -30.88 3.18
CA LYS A 261 -28.61 -32.28 2.75
C LYS A 261 -27.71 -33.23 3.56
N HIS A 262 -26.50 -32.78 3.87
CA HIS A 262 -25.52 -33.54 4.65
C HIS A 262 -25.63 -33.35 6.16
N GLY A 263 -26.68 -32.66 6.66
CA GLY A 263 -26.94 -32.52 8.09
C GLY A 263 -25.92 -31.66 8.83
N ILE A 264 -25.22 -30.77 8.13
CA ILE A 264 -24.21 -29.86 8.70
C ILE A 264 -24.91 -28.66 9.36
N ILE A 265 -25.97 -28.17 8.73
CA ILE A 265 -26.81 -27.04 9.19
C ILE A 265 -28.28 -27.46 9.24
N GLU A 266 -29.03 -26.88 10.17
CA GLU A 266 -30.50 -26.95 10.24
C GLU A 266 -31.01 -25.52 10.41
N GLY A 267 -31.60 -24.97 9.35
CA GLY A 267 -31.83 -23.52 9.25
C GLY A 267 -30.53 -22.74 9.43
N ASP A 268 -30.49 -21.85 10.40
CA ASP A 268 -29.40 -20.89 10.61
C ASP A 268 -28.36 -21.38 11.62
N GLN A 269 -28.57 -22.59 12.16
CA GLN A 269 -27.75 -23.14 13.24
C GLN A 269 -26.85 -24.26 12.73
N LEU A 270 -25.56 -24.17 13.10
CA LEU A 270 -24.61 -25.25 12.93
C LEU A 270 -25.01 -26.43 13.83
N VAL A 271 -25.39 -27.56 13.22
CA VAL A 271 -25.80 -28.77 13.95
C VAL A 271 -24.60 -29.69 14.20
N ALA A 272 -23.63 -29.69 13.28
CA ALA A 272 -22.46 -30.57 13.33
C ALA A 272 -21.55 -30.40 14.57
N GLY A 273 -21.68 -29.31 15.34
CA GLY A 273 -20.96 -29.10 16.59
C GLY A 273 -21.61 -29.69 17.84
N LYS A 274 -22.91 -30.08 17.77
CA LYS A 274 -23.70 -30.56 18.93
C LYS A 274 -23.93 -32.07 18.94
N THR A 275 -23.71 -32.76 17.82
CA THR A 275 -23.94 -34.20 17.70
C THR A 275 -22.74 -35.00 18.20
N ILE A 276 -22.72 -35.24 19.52
CA ILE A 276 -22.13 -36.48 20.04
C ILE A 276 -22.88 -37.62 19.34
N ALA A 277 -22.20 -38.31 18.42
CA ALA A 277 -22.47 -39.66 17.93
C ALA A 277 -23.96 -40.07 17.96
N SER A 278 -24.79 -39.52 17.07
CA SER A 278 -26.05 -40.18 16.71
C SER A 278 -25.76 -41.15 15.56
N ALA A 279 -26.02 -42.43 15.80
CA ALA A 279 -25.74 -43.53 14.88
C ALA A 279 -26.48 -43.33 13.56
N GLY A 280 -25.76 -42.94 12.50
CA GLY A 280 -26.28 -42.91 11.13
C GLY A 280 -25.82 -41.73 10.27
N ALA A 281 -25.35 -40.62 10.86
CA ALA A 281 -24.80 -39.49 10.10
C ALA A 281 -23.29 -39.68 9.87
N ALA A 282 -22.83 -39.55 8.62
CA ALA A 282 -21.41 -39.63 8.30
C ALA A 282 -20.65 -38.53 9.06
N SER A 283 -19.70 -38.92 9.91
CA SER A 283 -18.88 -37.98 10.66
C SER A 283 -17.97 -37.22 9.68
N HIS A 284 -18.15 -35.90 9.59
CA HIS A 284 -17.33 -35.05 8.73
C HIS A 284 -15.96 -34.75 9.38
N PRO A 285 -14.88 -34.58 8.59
CA PRO A 285 -13.57 -34.22 9.14
C PRO A 285 -13.61 -32.91 9.94
N SER A 286 -12.89 -32.84 11.05
CA SER A 286 -12.87 -31.65 11.91
C SER A 286 -12.36 -30.39 11.18
N SER A 287 -11.48 -30.54 10.18
CA SER A 287 -11.05 -29.44 9.32
C SER A 287 -12.22 -28.83 8.54
N ILE A 288 -13.07 -29.67 7.95
CA ILE A 288 -14.28 -29.24 7.22
C ILE A 288 -15.24 -28.54 8.17
N ILE A 289 -15.47 -29.08 9.37
CA ILE A 289 -16.35 -28.44 10.36
C ILE A 289 -15.84 -27.05 10.77
N ASN A 290 -14.52 -26.87 10.89
CA ASN A 290 -13.93 -25.56 11.14
C ASN A 290 -14.15 -24.61 9.96
N SER A 291 -13.94 -25.06 8.72
CA SER A 291 -14.19 -24.26 7.52
C SER A 291 -15.67 -23.90 7.36
N VAL A 292 -16.60 -24.80 7.68
CA VAL A 292 -18.04 -24.49 7.72
C VAL A 292 -18.30 -23.36 8.72
N ARG A 293 -17.72 -23.42 9.92
CA ARG A 293 -17.90 -22.38 10.94
C ARG A 293 -17.39 -21.03 10.45
N ILE A 294 -16.21 -21.00 9.83
CA ILE A 294 -15.66 -19.79 9.21
C ILE A 294 -16.63 -19.23 8.16
N VAL A 295 -17.19 -20.09 7.30
CA VAL A 295 -18.15 -19.67 6.25
C VAL A 295 -19.41 -19.07 6.86
N ILE A 296 -20.03 -19.76 7.82
CA ILE A 296 -21.27 -19.33 8.48
C ILE A 296 -21.05 -18.05 9.30
N ASP A 297 -19.98 -17.99 10.10
CA ASP A 297 -19.68 -16.81 10.93
C ASP A 297 -19.25 -15.59 10.09
N GLY A 298 -18.69 -15.83 8.90
CA GLY A 298 -18.27 -14.78 7.98
C GLY A 298 -19.38 -14.28 7.06
N MET A 299 -20.38 -15.09 6.72
CA MET A 299 -21.51 -14.71 5.86
C MET A 299 -22.20 -13.40 6.31
N PRO A 300 -22.54 -13.24 7.61
CA PRO A 300 -23.02 -11.99 8.17
C PRO A 300 -22.15 -10.76 7.85
N LYS A 301 -20.83 -10.94 7.82
CA LYS A 301 -19.87 -9.84 7.70
C LYS A 301 -19.73 -9.34 6.27
N PHE A 302 -20.05 -10.18 5.28
CA PHE A 302 -19.95 -9.84 3.86
C PHE A 302 -21.31 -9.55 3.20
N TYR A 303 -22.42 -9.98 3.81
CA TYR A 303 -23.75 -9.96 3.18
C TYR A 303 -24.89 -9.31 4.02
N ILE A 304 -24.62 -8.65 5.17
CA ILE A 304 -25.64 -7.93 6.00
C ILE A 304 -25.73 -6.42 5.68
N SER A 305 -26.88 -5.81 6.04
CA SER A 305 -27.17 -4.38 6.11
C SER A 305 -25.98 -3.49 6.55
N PRO A 306 -25.81 -2.28 5.95
CA PRO A 306 -24.93 -1.27 6.48
C PRO A 306 -25.32 -0.88 7.91
N PRO A 307 -24.35 -0.47 8.73
CA PRO A 307 -24.61 0.01 10.08
C PRO A 307 -25.54 1.25 10.06
N GLU A 308 -26.66 1.16 10.77
CA GLU A 308 -27.69 2.21 10.84
C GLU A 308 -27.34 3.32 11.85
N THR A 309 -26.51 3.01 12.85
CA THR A 309 -26.14 3.94 13.93
C THR A 309 -24.67 4.35 13.88
N ALA A 310 -24.35 5.52 14.46
CA ALA A 310 -22.97 5.99 14.59
C ALA A 310 -22.09 5.04 15.43
N ALA A 311 -22.67 4.35 16.41
CA ALA A 311 -21.99 3.34 17.23
C ALA A 311 -21.67 2.07 16.43
N GLN A 312 -22.60 1.60 15.59
CA GLN A 312 -22.34 0.48 14.68
C GLN A 312 -21.29 0.85 13.62
N LYS A 313 -21.31 2.08 13.09
CA LYS A 313 -20.28 2.60 12.18
C LYS A 313 -18.90 2.70 12.83
N ALA A 314 -18.83 2.94 14.13
CA ALA A 314 -17.57 2.98 14.89
C ALA A 314 -17.04 1.58 15.26
N GLY A 315 -17.91 0.56 15.32
CA GLY A 315 -17.55 -0.83 15.65
C GLY A 315 -17.36 -1.75 14.43
N PHE A 316 -18.01 -1.46 13.30
CA PHE A 316 -17.87 -2.21 12.05
C PHE A 316 -16.74 -1.64 11.19
N ALA A 317 -15.63 -2.37 11.09
CA ALA A 317 -14.54 -2.06 10.17
C ALA A 317 -14.79 -2.49 8.71
N TRP A 318 -16.01 -2.90 8.34
CA TRP A 318 -16.30 -3.66 7.11
C TRP A 318 -17.29 -2.94 6.20
N ARG A 319 -17.00 -2.95 4.89
CA ARG A 319 -17.72 -2.18 3.86
C ARG A 319 -18.33 -3.12 2.82
N ASN A 320 -19.60 -2.87 2.47
CA ASN A 320 -20.45 -3.76 1.66
C ASN A 320 -20.00 -3.87 0.18
N ALA A 321 -20.41 -4.95 -0.49
CA ALA A 321 -20.14 -5.20 -1.92
C ALA A 321 -20.92 -4.23 -2.83
N VAL A 322 -20.27 -3.72 -3.89
CA VAL A 322 -20.86 -2.80 -4.89
C VAL A 322 -20.69 -3.29 -6.34
N ASN A 323 -21.64 -2.96 -7.21
CA ASN A 323 -21.58 -3.24 -8.65
C ASN A 323 -20.78 -2.18 -9.45
N LYS A 324 -20.73 -2.32 -10.79
CA LYS A 324 -20.03 -1.42 -11.72
C LYS A 324 -20.48 0.05 -11.69
N ASP A 325 -21.72 0.30 -11.25
CA ASP A 325 -22.33 1.62 -11.10
C ASP A 325 -22.20 2.13 -9.65
N GLY A 326 -21.47 1.40 -8.80
CA GLY A 326 -21.28 1.67 -7.38
C GLY A 326 -22.52 1.38 -6.52
N ASP A 327 -23.49 0.65 -7.06
CA ASP A 327 -24.68 0.27 -6.32
C ASP A 327 -24.36 -0.82 -5.31
N LEU A 328 -24.84 -0.64 -4.09
CA LEU A 328 -24.72 -1.65 -3.05
C LEU A 328 -25.67 -2.83 -3.38
N LEU A 329 -25.11 -4.04 -3.42
CA LEU A 329 -25.85 -5.28 -3.68
C LEU A 329 -26.10 -6.05 -2.38
N ARG A 330 -27.30 -6.64 -2.24
CA ARG A 330 -27.70 -7.49 -1.12
C ARG A 330 -28.40 -8.75 -1.61
N THR A 331 -28.28 -9.83 -0.87
CA THR A 331 -29.04 -11.05 -1.12
C THR A 331 -30.36 -11.06 -0.35
N ALA A 332 -31.44 -11.53 -0.98
CA ALA A 332 -32.74 -11.83 -0.39
C ALA A 332 -32.69 -12.99 0.60
N ASN A 333 -33.73 -13.17 1.42
CA ASN A 333 -34.12 -14.47 1.98
C ASN A 333 -33.06 -15.20 2.81
N THR A 334 -31.95 -14.57 3.17
CA THR A 334 -31.04 -15.12 4.18
C THR A 334 -31.59 -14.79 5.57
N PRO A 335 -31.27 -15.60 6.59
CA PRO A 335 -31.58 -15.32 8.00
C PRO A 335 -31.10 -13.96 8.50
N TRP A 336 -30.13 -13.41 7.77
CA TRP A 336 -29.44 -12.17 8.06
C TRP A 336 -29.89 -11.01 7.15
N SER A 337 -30.90 -11.25 6.31
CA SER A 337 -31.53 -10.25 5.45
C SER A 337 -32.62 -9.50 6.23
N GLU A 338 -32.28 -8.40 6.90
CA GLU A 338 -33.33 -7.53 7.47
C GLU A 338 -34.07 -6.79 6.34
N PRO A 339 -35.43 -6.76 6.35
CA PRO A 339 -36.19 -5.95 5.42
C PRO A 339 -35.88 -4.47 5.65
N CYS A 340 -35.35 -3.79 4.63
CA CYS A 340 -34.95 -2.39 4.72
C CYS A 340 -35.46 -1.65 3.49
N GLY A 341 -36.62 -0.97 3.62
CA GLY A 341 -37.22 0.05 2.74
C GLY A 341 -37.42 -0.25 1.24
N ALA A 342 -36.39 -0.73 0.55
CA ALA A 342 -36.39 -1.13 -0.86
C ALA A 342 -36.67 -2.63 -1.07
N SER A 343 -36.59 -3.45 -0.01
CA SER A 343 -36.87 -4.90 -0.05
C SER A 343 -38.35 -5.25 0.15
N GLU A 344 -39.24 -4.28 0.41
CA GLU A 344 -40.67 -4.51 0.65
C GLU A 344 -41.43 -5.07 -0.58
N GLY A 345 -40.84 -4.94 -1.78
CA GLY A 345 -41.39 -5.47 -3.03
C GLY A 345 -40.83 -6.84 -3.45
N VAL A 346 -39.96 -7.45 -2.65
CA VAL A 346 -39.33 -8.74 -2.97
C VAL A 346 -40.13 -9.88 -2.35
N SER A 347 -40.50 -10.86 -3.17
CA SER A 347 -41.10 -12.11 -2.68
C SER A 347 -40.14 -12.85 -1.75
N LEU A 348 -40.58 -13.08 -0.51
CA LEU A 348 -39.89 -13.95 0.45
C LEU A 348 -39.99 -15.45 0.07
N GLU A 349 -40.82 -15.77 -0.92
CA GLU A 349 -40.83 -17.07 -1.59
C GLU A 349 -39.86 -17.01 -2.79
N GLY A 350 -38.70 -17.68 -2.68
CA GLY A 350 -37.67 -17.72 -3.71
C GLY A 350 -36.27 -18.07 -3.18
N PRO A 351 -35.26 -18.29 -4.05
CA PRO A 351 -33.92 -18.73 -3.64
C PRO A 351 -33.24 -17.75 -2.66
N TYR A 352 -32.50 -18.32 -1.70
CA TYR A 352 -31.87 -17.66 -0.54
C TYR A 352 -30.85 -16.56 -0.88
N PHE A 353 -30.52 -16.34 -2.16
CA PHE A 353 -29.47 -15.39 -2.54
C PHE A 353 -29.79 -14.52 -3.76
N THR A 354 -31.06 -14.21 -4.01
CA THR A 354 -31.41 -13.26 -5.09
C THR A 354 -30.81 -11.89 -4.79
N ALA A 355 -29.87 -11.42 -5.62
CA ALA A 355 -29.21 -10.13 -5.42
C ALA A 355 -30.09 -8.94 -5.85
N PHE A 356 -30.23 -7.92 -5.02
CA PHE A 356 -30.91 -6.67 -5.34
C PHE A 356 -30.10 -5.43 -4.96
N LYS A 357 -30.36 -4.37 -5.72
CA LYS A 357 -29.86 -3.02 -5.49
C LYS A 357 -30.57 -2.40 -4.29
N TYR A 358 -29.83 -1.97 -3.28
CA TYR A 358 -30.41 -1.31 -2.11
C TYR A 358 -29.79 0.06 -1.79
N GLY A 359 -28.80 0.52 -2.55
CA GLY A 359 -28.19 1.85 -2.36
C GLY A 359 -27.41 2.37 -3.58
N ASN A 360 -26.97 3.63 -3.50
CA ASN A 360 -26.25 4.37 -4.54
C ASN A 360 -24.81 4.75 -4.10
N ASP A 361 -23.92 4.86 -5.08
CA ASP A 361 -22.45 4.97 -5.06
C ASP A 361 -21.82 6.15 -4.28
N LYS A 362 -22.58 7.21 -4.03
CA LYS A 362 -22.01 8.48 -3.53
C LYS A 362 -21.52 8.46 -2.08
N SER A 363 -21.92 7.47 -1.28
CA SER A 363 -21.69 7.46 0.17
C SER A 363 -20.61 6.48 0.67
N TYR A 364 -20.10 5.60 -0.20
CA TYR A 364 -19.20 4.51 0.21
C TYR A 364 -17.74 4.63 -0.26
N LEU A 365 -17.33 5.81 -0.74
CA LEU A 365 -15.94 6.07 -1.11
C LEU A 365 -14.98 5.71 0.06
N ARG A 366 -14.08 4.76 -0.20
CA ARG A 366 -12.96 4.44 0.69
C ARG A 366 -12.07 5.70 0.81
N PRO A 367 -11.72 6.15 2.03
CA PRO A 367 -10.76 7.24 2.24
C PRO A 367 -9.49 6.99 1.44
N GLU A 368 -8.93 8.03 0.81
CA GLU A 368 -7.81 7.92 -0.14
C GLU A 368 -6.58 7.18 0.41
N VAL A 369 -6.37 7.26 1.71
CA VAL A 369 -5.27 6.62 2.44
C VAL A 369 -5.38 5.09 2.52
N LEU A 370 -6.58 4.53 2.40
CA LEU A 370 -6.77 3.08 2.53
C LEU A 370 -6.55 2.33 1.21
N TYR A 371 -6.52 3.01 0.05
CA TYR A 371 -6.28 2.40 -1.28
C TYR A 371 -4.96 1.62 -1.41
N TRP A 372 -4.10 1.71 -0.40
CA TRP A 372 -2.76 1.14 -0.39
C TRP A 372 -2.68 -0.21 0.30
N ASP A 373 -3.66 -0.55 1.13
CA ASP A 373 -3.60 -1.73 2.00
C ASP A 373 -4.07 -3.01 1.28
N PRO A 374 -3.45 -4.17 1.55
CA PRO A 374 -4.03 -5.48 1.23
C PRO A 374 -5.41 -5.66 1.89
N HIS A 375 -6.23 -6.54 1.33
CA HIS A 375 -7.50 -6.89 1.94
C HIS A 375 -7.26 -7.69 3.22
N HIS A 376 -8.25 -7.67 4.11
CA HIS A 376 -8.10 -8.26 5.42
C HIS A 376 -8.06 -9.80 5.32
N GLU A 377 -7.17 -10.44 6.10
CA GLU A 377 -6.93 -11.89 6.02
C GLU A 377 -8.19 -12.75 6.24
N MET A 378 -9.10 -12.34 7.13
CA MET A 378 -10.41 -12.99 7.30
C MET A 378 -11.22 -13.17 5.99
N GLU A 379 -11.12 -12.25 5.01
CA GLU A 379 -11.83 -12.41 3.75
C GLU A 379 -11.19 -13.51 2.87
N LYS A 380 -9.85 -13.62 2.92
CA LYS A 380 -9.12 -14.72 2.25
C LYS A 380 -9.43 -16.05 2.90
N GLU A 381 -9.43 -16.07 4.24
CA GLU A 381 -9.76 -17.26 5.02
C GLU A 381 -11.20 -17.71 4.74
N TRP A 382 -12.16 -16.79 4.75
CA TRP A 382 -13.55 -17.08 4.40
C TRP A 382 -13.69 -17.65 3.00
N LEU A 383 -13.04 -17.03 2.00
CA LEU A 383 -13.14 -17.50 0.61
C LEU A 383 -12.46 -18.86 0.41
N ALA A 384 -11.32 -19.09 1.06
CA ALA A 384 -10.64 -20.39 1.04
C ALA A 384 -11.51 -21.49 1.67
N SER A 385 -12.11 -21.21 2.84
CA SER A 385 -13.04 -22.12 3.50
C SER A 385 -14.30 -22.39 2.67
N PHE A 386 -14.84 -21.36 2.00
CA PHE A 386 -15.96 -21.54 1.06
C PHE A 386 -15.60 -22.57 -0.02
N VAL A 387 -14.46 -22.39 -0.70
CA VAL A 387 -14.02 -23.31 -1.76
C VAL A 387 -13.79 -24.71 -1.21
N GLU A 388 -13.13 -24.85 -0.07
CA GLU A 388 -12.85 -26.16 0.56
C GLU A 388 -14.14 -26.92 0.85
N VAL A 389 -15.10 -26.28 1.52
CA VAL A 389 -16.37 -26.93 1.88
C VAL A 389 -17.18 -27.25 0.64
N TYR A 390 -17.24 -26.32 -0.34
CA TYR A 390 -17.95 -26.56 -1.58
C TYR A 390 -17.42 -27.79 -2.33
N ARG A 391 -16.10 -27.89 -2.49
CA ARG A 391 -15.46 -29.02 -3.18
C ARG A 391 -15.65 -30.33 -2.43
N TYR A 392 -15.54 -30.30 -1.11
CA TYR A 392 -15.77 -31.48 -0.27
C TYR A 392 -17.21 -32.00 -0.44
N LEU A 393 -18.21 -31.13 -0.30
CA LEU A 393 -19.61 -31.54 -0.39
C LEU A 393 -20.02 -31.97 -1.80
N LYS A 394 -19.49 -31.30 -2.83
CA LYS A 394 -19.70 -31.71 -4.23
C LYS A 394 -19.18 -33.13 -4.49
N ASN A 395 -18.05 -33.50 -3.87
CA ASN A 395 -17.49 -34.85 -3.97
C ASN A 395 -18.31 -35.89 -3.19
N LEU A 396 -19.02 -35.52 -2.13
CA LEU A 396 -19.96 -36.43 -1.45
C LEU A 396 -21.25 -36.65 -2.25
N ASP A 397 -21.61 -35.68 -3.10
CA ASP A 397 -22.77 -35.72 -3.98
C ASP A 397 -22.51 -36.42 -5.33
N SER A 398 -21.23 -36.66 -5.65
CA SER A 398 -20.77 -37.39 -6.84
C SER A 398 -20.73 -38.88 -6.57
#